data_AF-A0A076EBV7-F1
#
_entry.id   AF-A0A076EBV7-F1
#
_cell.length_a   1.000
_cell.length_b   1.000
_cell.length_c   1.000
_cell.angle_alpha   90.00
_cell.angle_beta   90.00
_cell.angle_gamma   90.00
#
_symmetry.space_group_name_H-M   'P 1'
#
loop_
_entity.id
_entity.type
_entity.pdbx_description
1 polymer ?
#
loop_
_entity_poly.entity_id
_entity_poly.type
_entity_poly.pdbx_seq_one_letter_code
_entity_poly.pdbx_strand_id
1 'polypeptide(L)'
;MNSVFASALRPAPVGFALGLLLVVATAFPTAPSVSMKEEPQGGATSDKPFTPVKIESTISYILMKISDIRKKMCNYDANCLDCKQVLSDVNLTLPQLTERDGCFPSAPNQEICLMRITAGLLEFEIYLKHLQNKFKSDEENNNMDIVLQNSQTLVKTLRPKVKTTEEAPTLEPATLTSLKENMQLKEQWRRTQTIHYILCGLKDFLEFTLRAVRLM
;
A
#
# COMPACT_ATOMS: atom_id res chain seq x y z
N MET A 1 -15.44 -48.82 -30.42
CA MET A 1 -16.45 -49.86 -30.17
C MET A 1 -17.05 -49.61 -28.80
N ASN A 2 -18.35 -49.28 -28.79
CA ASN A 2 -19.37 -49.48 -27.75
C ASN A 2 -19.17 -48.82 -26.36
N SER A 3 -20.16 -48.27 -25.65
CA SER A 3 -21.58 -47.94 -25.90
C SER A 3 -22.20 -47.60 -24.53
N VAL A 4 -22.78 -46.39 -24.39
CA VAL A 4 -24.14 -46.07 -23.81
C VAL A 4 -24.35 -46.38 -22.29
N PHE A 5 -25.07 -45.67 -21.40
CA PHE A 5 -26.33 -44.90 -21.31
C PHE A 5 -26.19 -43.85 -20.18
N ALA A 6 -26.67 -42.60 -20.22
CA ALA A 6 -28.00 -42.03 -20.39
C ALA A 6 -29.02 -42.30 -19.26
N SER A 7 -29.30 -41.22 -18.52
CA SER A 7 -30.58 -40.81 -17.87
C SER A 7 -31.07 -41.51 -16.59
N ALA A 8 -31.40 -40.69 -15.57
CA ALA A 8 -32.77 -40.58 -15.04
C ALA A 8 -32.92 -39.39 -14.06
N LEU A 9 -33.68 -38.38 -14.47
CA LEU A 9 -34.39 -37.48 -13.56
C LEU A 9 -35.39 -38.30 -12.71
N ARG A 10 -35.55 -37.92 -11.44
CA ARG A 10 -36.74 -38.21 -10.66
C ARG A 10 -37.18 -36.97 -9.87
N PRO A 11 -38.34 -36.37 -10.20
CA PRO A 11 -39.08 -35.50 -9.29
C PRO A 11 -40.37 -36.19 -8.82
N ALA A 12 -40.70 -36.09 -7.53
CA ALA A 12 -42.05 -36.27 -6.95
C ALA A 12 -41.99 -36.04 -5.42
N PRO A 13 -43.13 -35.82 -4.72
CA PRO A 13 -44.23 -34.89 -5.03
C PRO A 13 -44.70 -34.07 -3.79
N VAL A 14 -45.45 -32.99 -4.07
CA VAL A 14 -46.63 -32.44 -3.37
C VAL A 14 -46.64 -32.32 -1.82
N GLY A 15 -46.82 -31.09 -1.33
CA GLY A 15 -47.28 -30.79 0.03
C GLY A 15 -47.81 -29.35 0.15
N PHE A 16 -49.12 -29.21 0.07
CA PHE A 16 -49.91 -27.98 0.21
C PHE A 16 -49.98 -27.57 1.70
N ALA A 17 -49.68 -26.33 2.05
CA ALA A 17 -50.13 -25.73 3.31
C ALA A 17 -50.17 -24.20 3.21
N LEU A 18 -51.37 -23.67 3.00
CA LEU A 18 -51.71 -22.27 3.27
C LEU A 18 -51.63 -22.03 4.78
N GLY A 19 -50.70 -21.18 5.21
CA GLY A 19 -50.67 -20.61 6.55
C GLY A 19 -50.88 -19.10 6.48
N LEU A 20 -52.13 -18.65 6.57
CA LEU A 20 -52.48 -17.25 6.82
C LEU A 20 -52.06 -16.88 8.26
N LEU A 21 -50.98 -16.13 8.40
CA LEU A 21 -50.62 -15.48 9.66
C LEU A 21 -51.13 -14.03 9.64
N LEU A 22 -52.27 -13.83 10.32
CA LEU A 22 -52.75 -12.50 10.72
C LEU A 22 -51.83 -11.96 11.82
N VAL A 23 -51.05 -10.94 11.49
CA VAL A 23 -50.34 -10.13 12.49
C VAL A 23 -51.20 -8.91 12.79
N VAL A 24 -51.62 -8.81 14.05
CA VAL A 24 -52.27 -7.64 14.65
C VAL A 24 -51.22 -6.86 15.45
N ALA A 25 -51.45 -5.55 15.55
CA ALA A 25 -50.86 -4.59 16.49
C ALA A 25 -49.57 -3.90 15.97
N THR A 26 -49.31 -2.60 16.14
CA THR A 26 -49.86 -1.53 17.00
C THR A 26 -49.68 -0.17 16.30
N ALA A 27 -50.65 0.74 16.43
CA ALA A 27 -50.51 2.12 15.98
C ALA A 27 -49.46 2.87 16.83
N PHE A 28 -48.51 3.53 16.15
CA PHE A 28 -47.55 4.45 16.76
C PHE A 28 -48.26 5.75 17.19
N PRO A 29 -48.03 6.25 18.41
CA PRO A 29 -48.40 7.61 18.75
C PRO A 29 -47.35 8.58 18.17
N THR A 30 -47.83 9.48 17.32
CA THR A 30 -47.11 10.67 16.87
C THR A 30 -46.92 11.63 18.04
N ALA A 31 -45.69 12.06 18.31
CA ALA A 31 -45.40 13.22 19.16
C ALA A 31 -44.68 14.30 18.32
N PRO A 32 -44.85 15.59 18.67
CA PRO A 32 -44.72 16.71 17.75
C PRO A 32 -43.29 17.23 17.57
N SER A 33 -43.14 18.03 16.52
CA SER A 33 -41.93 18.70 16.06
C SER A 33 -41.50 19.92 16.89
N VAL A 34 -40.23 20.29 16.69
CA VAL A 34 -39.55 21.58 16.95
C VAL A 34 -38.87 21.78 18.32
N SER A 35 -37.53 21.82 18.35
CA SER A 35 -36.78 23.06 18.58
C SER A 35 -35.27 22.93 18.30
N MET A 36 -34.72 23.92 17.59
CA MET A 36 -33.28 24.17 17.37
C MET A 36 -32.65 24.82 18.61
N LYS A 37 -31.47 24.35 19.00
CA LYS A 37 -30.31 24.99 19.68
C LYS A 37 -29.63 23.93 20.57
N GLU A 38 -28.32 23.80 20.70
CA GLU A 38 -27.17 24.63 20.39
C GLU A 38 -25.96 23.66 20.32
N GLU A 39 -24.97 23.98 19.48
CA GLU A 39 -23.72 23.24 19.26
C GLU A 39 -22.92 23.05 20.57
N PRO A 40 -22.27 21.89 20.75
CA PRO A 40 -20.95 21.86 21.37
C PRO A 40 -19.94 21.50 20.29
N GLN A 41 -19.07 22.47 19.97
CA GLN A 41 -17.80 22.24 19.30
C GLN A 41 -16.94 21.29 20.14
N GLY A 42 -17.11 20.00 19.91
CA GLY A 42 -16.14 18.97 20.26
C GLY A 42 -15.40 18.61 18.99
N GLY A 43 -14.12 18.97 18.89
CA GLY A 43 -13.26 18.57 17.80
C GLY A 43 -13.27 17.05 17.67
N ALA A 44 -14.04 16.55 16.70
CA ALA A 44 -14.02 15.16 16.33
C ALA A 44 -12.69 14.90 15.61
N THR A 45 -11.67 14.53 16.38
CA THR A 45 -10.58 13.72 15.85
C THR A 45 -11.25 12.57 15.10
N SER A 46 -11.06 12.53 13.79
CA SER A 46 -11.68 11.52 12.94
C SER A 46 -11.04 10.17 13.28
N ASP A 47 -11.58 9.51 14.31
CA ASP A 47 -11.27 8.13 14.68
C ASP A 47 -11.91 7.18 13.66
N LYS A 48 -11.55 7.34 12.39
CA LYS A 48 -11.89 6.37 11.37
C LYS A 48 -11.11 5.09 11.67
N PRO A 49 -11.79 3.93 11.83
CA PRO A 49 -11.13 2.66 12.09
C PRO A 49 -9.98 2.43 11.10
N PHE A 50 -8.87 1.89 11.58
CA PHE A 50 -7.84 1.35 10.70
C PHE A 50 -8.51 0.33 9.79
N THR A 51 -8.42 0.54 8.48
CA THR A 51 -8.89 -0.44 7.50
C THR A 51 -7.67 -1.06 6.82
N PRO A 52 -7.11 -2.14 7.38
CA PRO A 52 -5.95 -2.85 6.81
C PRO A 52 -6.15 -3.13 5.31
N VAL A 53 -7.36 -3.53 4.91
CA VAL A 53 -7.75 -3.88 3.54
C VAL A 53 -7.40 -2.79 2.51
N LYS A 54 -7.61 -1.51 2.83
CA LYS A 54 -7.29 -0.42 1.90
C LYS A 54 -5.79 -0.19 1.78
N ILE A 55 -5.04 -0.36 2.87
CA ILE A 55 -3.58 -0.21 2.89
C ILE A 55 -2.95 -1.38 2.13
N GLU A 56 -3.39 -2.60 2.41
CA GLU A 56 -2.90 -3.82 1.74
C GLU A 56 -3.11 -3.79 0.23
N SER A 57 -4.31 -3.41 -0.22
CA SER A 57 -4.61 -3.29 -1.65
C SER A 57 -3.76 -2.21 -2.32
N THR A 58 -3.55 -1.07 -1.66
CA THR A 58 -2.69 0.00 -2.17
C THR A 58 -1.23 -0.46 -2.27
N ILE A 59 -0.69 -1.13 -1.24
CA ILE A 59 0.67 -1.68 -1.27
C ILE A 59 0.82 -2.72 -2.39
N SER A 60 -0.14 -3.64 -2.52
CA SER A 60 -0.12 -4.67 -3.56
C SER A 60 -0.12 -4.07 -4.97
N TYR A 61 -0.90 -3.00 -5.17
CA TYR A 61 -0.93 -2.27 -6.43
C TYR A 61 0.41 -1.59 -6.74
N ILE A 62 1.05 -0.95 -5.75
CA ILE A 62 2.39 -0.38 -5.90
C ILE A 62 3.41 -1.46 -6.27
N LEU A 63 3.43 -2.58 -5.56
CA LEU A 63 4.35 -3.69 -5.82
C LEU A 63 4.20 -4.24 -7.25
N MET A 64 2.96 -4.36 -7.73
CA MET A 64 2.68 -4.74 -9.12
C MET A 64 3.31 -3.75 -10.11
N LYS A 65 3.12 -2.44 -9.90
CA LYS A 65 3.69 -1.40 -10.77
C LYS A 65 5.20 -1.33 -10.73
N ILE A 66 5.83 -1.54 -9.57
CA ILE A 66 7.28 -1.67 -9.45
C ILE A 66 7.77 -2.86 -10.27
N SER A 67 7.08 -4.00 -10.20
CA SER A 67 7.39 -5.18 -11.01
C SER A 67 7.31 -4.86 -12.51
N ASP A 68 6.27 -4.17 -12.97
CA ASP A 68 6.11 -3.80 -14.38
C ASP A 68 7.25 -2.92 -14.89
N ILE A 69 7.62 -1.88 -14.12
CA ILE A 69 8.76 -1.00 -14.45
C ILE A 69 10.05 -1.82 -14.54
N ARG A 70 10.33 -2.64 -13.53
CA ARG A 70 11.58 -3.40 -13.45
C ARG A 70 11.71 -4.44 -14.56
N LYS A 71 10.62 -5.11 -14.95
CA LYS A 71 10.61 -6.04 -16.08
C LYS A 71 11.05 -5.37 -17.38
N LYS A 72 10.56 -4.16 -17.64
CA LYS A 72 10.94 -3.39 -18.82
C LYS A 72 12.39 -2.91 -18.76
N MET A 73 12.80 -2.33 -17.63
CA MET A 73 14.19 -1.91 -17.42
C MET A 73 15.19 -3.04 -17.59
N CYS A 74 14.85 -4.23 -17.09
CA CYS A 74 15.68 -5.43 -17.15
C CYS A 74 15.54 -6.21 -18.46
N ASN A 75 14.71 -5.78 -19.41
CA ASN A 75 14.34 -6.56 -20.59
C ASN A 75 13.97 -8.02 -20.24
N TYR A 76 13.25 -8.21 -19.14
CA TYR A 76 12.83 -9.51 -18.60
C TYR A 76 13.98 -10.47 -18.22
N ASP A 77 15.22 -9.99 -18.13
CA ASP A 77 16.36 -10.78 -17.66
C ASP A 77 16.22 -11.14 -16.18
N ALA A 78 16.28 -12.44 -15.87
CA ALA A 78 16.04 -12.96 -14.53
C ALA A 78 17.11 -12.55 -13.50
N ASN A 79 18.36 -12.39 -13.94
CA ASN A 79 19.46 -11.97 -13.09
C ASN A 79 19.30 -10.50 -12.69
N CYS A 80 18.92 -9.64 -13.65
CA CYS A 80 18.54 -8.26 -13.37
C CYS A 80 17.28 -8.18 -12.48
N LEU A 81 16.30 -9.07 -12.65
CA LEU A 81 15.10 -9.05 -11.81
C LEU A 81 15.35 -9.47 -10.34
N ASP A 82 16.51 -10.07 -10.03
CA ASP A 82 16.88 -10.41 -8.67
C ASP A 82 17.44 -9.18 -7.91
N CYS A 83 16.73 -8.75 -6.86
CA CYS A 83 17.18 -7.63 -6.03
C CYS A 83 18.44 -7.94 -5.23
N LYS A 84 18.77 -9.22 -5.01
CA LYS A 84 20.00 -9.62 -4.32
C LYS A 84 21.24 -9.43 -5.17
N GLN A 85 21.07 -9.35 -6.50
CA GLN A 85 22.16 -9.17 -7.45
C GLN A 85 22.43 -7.69 -7.77
N VAL A 86 21.62 -6.76 -7.23
CA VAL A 86 21.87 -5.34 -7.40
C VAL A 86 23.09 -4.95 -6.59
N LEU A 87 24.18 -4.63 -7.31
CA LEU A 87 25.46 -4.24 -6.71
C LEU A 87 25.28 -3.01 -5.82
N SER A 88 25.79 -3.12 -4.58
CA SER A 88 25.80 -2.04 -3.57
C SER A 88 26.78 -0.90 -3.89
N ASP A 89 27.34 -0.88 -5.09
CA ASP A 89 28.24 0.19 -5.57
C ASP A 89 27.53 1.57 -5.61
N VAL A 90 26.20 1.57 -5.53
CA VAL A 90 25.38 2.75 -5.32
C VAL A 90 25.44 3.15 -3.84
N ASN A 91 26.22 4.18 -3.52
CA ASN A 91 26.35 4.75 -2.16
C ASN A 91 25.09 5.50 -1.71
N LEU A 92 23.95 4.79 -1.58
CA LEU A 92 22.68 5.32 -1.11
C LEU A 92 22.18 4.54 0.11
N THR A 93 21.76 5.26 1.14
CA THR A 93 21.08 4.67 2.29
C THR A 93 19.58 4.68 2.06
N LEU A 94 18.99 3.51 1.82
CA LEU A 94 17.53 3.38 1.66
C LEU A 94 16.86 3.07 3.00
N PRO A 95 15.61 3.55 3.21
CA PRO A 95 14.84 3.18 4.39
C PRO A 95 14.64 1.67 4.49
N GLN A 96 14.85 1.14 5.70
CA GLN A 96 14.68 -0.28 6.02
C GLN A 96 13.98 -0.42 7.38
N LEU A 97 13.21 -1.51 7.54
CA LEU A 97 12.63 -1.89 8.82
C LEU A 97 13.55 -2.90 9.50
N THR A 98 13.82 -2.67 10.77
CA THR A 98 14.65 -3.49 11.66
C THR A 98 13.82 -3.99 12.85
N GLU A 99 14.33 -4.96 13.61
CA GLU A 99 13.61 -5.51 14.78
C GLU A 99 13.23 -4.43 15.81
N ARG A 100 14.02 -3.35 15.92
CA ARG A 100 13.79 -2.24 16.84
C ARG A 100 12.61 -1.36 16.43
N ASP A 101 12.14 -1.47 15.19
CA ASP A 101 11.09 -0.61 14.65
C ASP A 101 9.68 -1.12 15.00
N GLY A 102 9.55 -2.14 15.84
CA GLY A 102 8.24 -2.58 16.34
C GLY A 102 7.40 -3.34 15.32
N CYS A 103 7.91 -3.56 14.10
CA CYS A 103 7.17 -4.15 12.98
C CYS A 103 7.29 -5.67 12.88
N PHE A 104 8.16 -6.28 13.70
CA PHE A 104 8.47 -7.70 13.63
C PHE A 104 7.76 -8.47 14.76
N PRO A 105 7.32 -9.72 14.52
CA PRO A 105 6.62 -10.53 15.53
C PRO A 105 7.39 -10.73 16.84
N SER A 106 8.72 -10.63 16.81
CA SER A 106 9.60 -10.78 17.97
C SER A 106 9.49 -9.63 18.97
N ALA A 107 9.12 -8.43 18.50
CA ALA A 107 9.04 -7.23 19.32
C ALA A 107 7.95 -6.28 18.78
N PRO A 108 6.67 -6.67 18.78
CA PRO A 108 5.62 -5.87 18.16
C PRO A 108 5.35 -4.60 18.97
N ASN A 109 5.39 -3.46 18.30
CA ASN A 109 4.92 -2.19 18.82
C ASN A 109 4.25 -1.43 17.66
N GLN A 110 2.91 -1.46 17.65
CA GLN A 110 2.11 -0.90 16.56
C GLN A 110 2.38 0.58 16.34
N GLU A 111 2.51 1.36 17.42
CA GLU A 111 2.70 2.81 17.34
C GLU A 111 4.07 3.16 16.74
N ILE A 112 5.14 2.53 17.24
CA ILE A 112 6.49 2.70 16.70
C ILE A 112 6.56 2.19 15.25
N CYS A 113 5.91 1.07 14.94
CA CYS A 113 5.93 0.53 13.60
C CYS A 113 5.24 1.45 12.59
N LEU A 114 4.04 1.95 12.90
CA LEU A 114 3.34 2.90 12.02
C LEU A 114 4.13 4.20 11.84
N MET A 115 4.79 4.69 12.90
CA MET A 115 5.73 5.81 12.80
C MET A 115 6.86 5.53 11.81
N ARG A 116 7.53 4.39 11.96
CA ARG A 116 8.69 4.02 11.13
C ARG A 116 8.31 3.74 9.68
N ILE A 117 7.18 3.08 9.43
CA ILE A 117 6.62 2.90 8.08
C ILE A 117 6.36 4.26 7.43
N THR A 118 5.68 5.17 8.15
CA THR A 118 5.34 6.49 7.62
C THR A 118 6.60 7.30 7.32
N ALA A 119 7.60 7.25 8.19
CA ALA A 119 8.87 7.94 7.99
C ALA A 119 9.60 7.42 6.74
N GLY A 120 9.75 6.10 6.61
CA GLY A 120 10.41 5.49 5.46
C GLY A 120 9.68 5.76 4.13
N LEU A 121 8.34 5.77 4.11
CA LEU A 121 7.59 6.12 2.90
C LEU A 121 7.83 7.58 2.47
N LEU A 122 7.93 8.51 3.42
CA LEU A 122 8.23 9.92 3.15
C LEU A 122 9.65 10.12 2.62
N GLU A 123 10.63 9.38 3.15
CA GLU A 123 11.98 9.33 2.58
C GLU A 123 11.96 8.77 1.15
N PHE A 124 11.21 7.70 0.91
CA PHE A 124 11.01 7.16 -0.43
C PHE A 124 10.39 8.15 -1.41
N GLU A 125 9.46 9.01 -0.99
CA GLU A 125 8.90 10.03 -1.88
C GLU A 125 9.99 10.92 -2.50
N ILE A 126 11.08 11.22 -1.78
CA ILE A 126 12.18 12.04 -2.28
C ILE A 126 12.92 11.30 -3.40
N TYR A 127 13.20 10.01 -3.23
CA TYR A 127 13.77 9.18 -4.30
C TYR A 127 12.84 9.08 -5.50
N LEU A 128 11.56 8.76 -5.28
CA LEU A 128 10.58 8.55 -6.35
C LEU A 128 10.37 9.81 -7.20
N LYS A 129 10.37 11.00 -6.59
CA LYS A 129 10.34 12.28 -7.32
C LYS A 129 11.54 12.45 -8.26
N HIS A 130 12.74 11.99 -7.86
CA HIS A 130 13.91 12.04 -8.73
C HIS A 130 13.84 11.05 -9.90
N LEU A 131 13.06 9.97 -9.76
CA LEU A 131 12.89 8.95 -10.80
C LEU A 131 11.86 9.33 -11.87
N GLN A 132 10.99 10.31 -11.61
CA GLN A 132 9.98 10.75 -12.57
C GLN A 132 10.63 11.21 -13.88
N ASN A 133 10.05 10.80 -15.00
CA ASN A 133 10.50 11.16 -16.35
C ASN A 133 11.96 10.75 -16.65
N LYS A 134 12.48 9.72 -15.97
CA LYS A 134 13.84 9.17 -16.21
C LYS A 134 13.83 7.83 -16.96
N PHE A 135 12.67 7.28 -17.26
CA PHE A 135 12.54 6.01 -17.96
C PHE A 135 12.40 6.21 -19.48
N LYS A 136 12.72 5.16 -20.24
CA LYS A 136 12.77 5.22 -21.71
C LYS A 136 11.38 5.28 -22.34
N SER A 137 10.39 4.62 -21.75
CA SER A 137 9.03 4.58 -22.27
C SER A 137 8.05 5.39 -21.42
N ASP A 138 7.03 5.96 -22.07
CA ASP A 138 5.93 6.66 -21.40
C ASP A 138 5.17 5.75 -20.44
N GLU A 139 5.08 4.45 -20.74
CA GLU A 139 4.43 3.49 -19.85
C GLU A 139 5.20 3.31 -18.53
N GLU A 140 6.54 3.23 -18.57
CA GLU A 140 7.35 3.18 -17.35
C GLU A 140 7.23 4.48 -16.55
N ASN A 141 7.24 5.63 -17.21
CA ASN A 141 7.05 6.93 -16.57
C ASN A 141 5.65 7.05 -15.93
N ASN A 142 4.59 6.61 -16.62
CA ASN A 142 3.23 6.58 -16.08
C ASN A 142 3.12 5.63 -14.88
N ASN A 143 3.73 4.44 -14.95
CA ASN A 143 3.76 3.52 -13.82
C ASN A 143 4.52 4.11 -12.62
N MET A 144 5.61 4.86 -12.86
CA MET A 144 6.35 5.57 -11.82
C MET A 144 5.46 6.64 -11.14
N ASP A 145 4.71 7.41 -11.91
CA ASP A 145 3.76 8.38 -11.35
C ASP A 145 2.69 7.72 -10.48
N ILE A 146 2.17 6.56 -10.93
CA ILE A 146 1.22 5.76 -10.15
C ILE A 146 1.87 5.30 -8.83
N VAL A 147 3.11 4.81 -8.86
CA VAL A 147 3.85 4.40 -7.65
C VAL A 147 4.00 5.58 -6.68
N LEU A 148 4.40 6.76 -7.17
CA LEU A 148 4.53 7.95 -6.33
C LEU A 148 3.20 8.39 -5.71
N GLN A 149 2.13 8.48 -6.51
CA GLN A 149 0.82 8.91 -6.04
C GLN A 149 0.22 7.95 -5.00
N ASN A 150 0.40 6.64 -5.20
CA ASN A 150 -0.10 5.64 -4.25
C ASN A 150 0.77 5.61 -2.98
N SER A 151 2.08 5.83 -3.07
CA SER A 151 2.94 6.02 -1.89
C SER A 151 2.50 7.23 -1.06
N GLN A 152 2.22 8.36 -1.71
CA GLN A 152 1.66 9.55 -1.04
C GLN A 152 0.30 9.27 -0.40
N THR A 153 -0.52 8.44 -1.03
CA THR A 153 -1.82 8.00 -0.48
C THR A 153 -1.64 7.13 0.76
N LEU A 154 -0.64 6.25 0.78
CA LEU A 154 -0.28 5.48 1.98
C LEU A 154 0.14 6.39 3.12
N VAL A 155 1.04 7.34 2.88
CA VAL A 155 1.48 8.33 3.87
C VAL A 155 0.28 9.08 4.46
N LYS A 156 -0.62 9.61 3.61
CA LYS A 156 -1.84 10.31 4.06
C LYS A 156 -2.77 9.42 4.88
N THR A 157 -2.81 8.12 4.59
CA THR A 157 -3.65 7.15 5.29
C THR A 157 -3.06 6.76 6.65
N LEU A 158 -1.73 6.68 6.74
CA LEU A 158 -1.00 6.25 7.93
C LEU A 158 -0.75 7.41 8.92
N ARG A 159 -0.52 8.64 8.43
CA ARG A 159 -0.19 9.82 9.25
C ARG A 159 -1.22 10.12 10.35
N PRO A 160 -2.56 10.09 10.10
CA PRO A 160 -3.55 10.33 11.16
C PRO A 160 -3.53 9.28 12.28
N LYS A 161 -2.79 8.18 12.11
CA LYS A 161 -2.72 7.06 13.06
C LYS A 161 -1.45 7.07 13.91
N VAL A 162 -0.61 8.08 13.72
CA VAL A 162 0.60 8.32 14.49
C VAL A 162 0.32 9.43 15.49
N LYS A 163 0.57 9.19 16.77
CA LYS A 163 0.51 10.23 17.82
C LYS A 163 1.75 11.13 17.70
N THR A 164 1.69 12.05 16.74
CA THR A 164 2.53 13.25 16.56
C THR A 164 4.06 13.11 16.59
N THR A 165 4.68 13.43 15.45
CA THR A 165 5.53 14.63 15.29
C THR A 165 5.30 15.11 13.85
N GLU A 166 4.96 16.38 13.65
CA GLU A 166 4.64 16.97 12.33
C GLU A 166 5.86 17.20 11.43
N GLU A 167 7.07 16.94 11.93
CA GLU A 167 8.27 17.07 11.11
C GLU A 167 8.26 16.05 9.99
N ALA A 168 8.17 16.57 8.76
CA ALA A 168 8.45 15.77 7.58
C ALA A 168 9.88 15.22 7.72
N PRO A 169 10.08 13.89 7.63
CA PRO A 169 11.41 13.34 7.62
C PRO A 169 12.15 13.91 6.41
N THR A 170 13.32 14.45 6.68
CA THR A 170 14.23 14.97 5.66
C THR A 170 15.31 13.92 5.47
N LEU A 171 15.67 13.59 4.22
CA LEU A 171 16.83 12.73 3.99
C LEU A 171 18.06 13.35 4.64
N GLU A 172 18.87 12.50 5.27
CA GLU A 172 20.23 12.87 5.70
C GLU A 172 20.96 13.63 4.56
N PRO A 173 21.60 14.79 4.84
CA PRO A 173 22.22 15.61 3.81
C PRO A 173 23.23 14.87 2.93
N ALA A 174 23.94 13.89 3.50
CA ALA A 174 24.86 13.01 2.78
C ALA A 174 24.12 12.16 1.74
N THR A 175 22.98 11.58 2.12
CA THR A 175 22.16 10.73 1.25
C THR A 175 21.55 11.52 0.09
N LEU A 176 21.09 12.75 0.36
CA LEU A 176 20.58 13.65 -0.69
C LEU A 176 21.70 14.04 -1.69
N THR A 177 22.91 14.28 -1.19
CA THR A 177 24.08 14.58 -2.01
C THR A 177 24.42 13.39 -2.91
N SER A 178 24.57 12.19 -2.34
CA SER A 178 24.82 10.96 -3.09
C SER A 178 23.76 10.68 -4.15
N LEU A 179 22.48 10.94 -3.85
CA LEU A 179 21.38 10.80 -4.81
C LEU A 179 21.57 11.74 -6.00
N LYS A 180 21.84 13.02 -5.74
CA LYS A 180 22.07 14.00 -6.81
C LYS A 180 23.27 13.61 -7.66
N GLU A 181 24.38 13.23 -7.05
CA GLU A 181 25.60 12.81 -7.75
C GLU A 181 25.32 11.60 -8.64
N ASN A 182 24.74 10.53 -8.08
CA ASN A 182 24.43 9.31 -8.82
C ASN A 182 23.48 9.53 -9.99
N MET A 183 22.51 10.44 -9.84
CA MET A 183 21.55 10.77 -10.90
C MET A 183 22.13 11.72 -11.97
N GLN A 184 23.10 12.57 -11.61
CA GLN A 184 23.73 13.52 -12.55
C GLN A 184 24.85 12.90 -13.38
N LEU A 185 25.48 11.82 -12.92
CA LEU A 185 26.56 11.15 -13.63
C LEU A 185 26.17 10.82 -15.08
N LYS A 186 27.03 11.16 -16.04
CA LYS A 186 26.77 10.95 -17.48
C LYS A 186 26.66 9.46 -17.85
N GLU A 187 27.17 8.57 -17.00
CA GLU A 187 27.13 7.13 -17.20
C GLU A 187 25.71 6.58 -17.06
N GLN A 188 25.12 6.19 -18.19
CA GLN A 188 23.78 5.60 -18.24
C GLN A 188 23.66 4.35 -17.37
N TRP A 189 24.72 3.53 -17.30
CA TRP A 189 24.77 2.33 -16.47
C TRP A 189 24.55 2.64 -14.99
N ARG A 190 25.29 3.61 -14.44
CA ARG A 190 25.20 3.97 -13.01
C ARG A 190 23.83 4.57 -12.65
N ARG A 191 23.23 5.33 -13.57
CA ARG A 191 21.84 5.79 -13.42
C ARG A 191 20.87 4.61 -13.36
N THR A 192 20.97 3.68 -14.31
CA THR A 192 20.13 2.47 -14.33
C THR A 192 20.29 1.64 -13.05
N GLN A 193 21.52 1.44 -12.58
CA GLN A 193 21.79 0.76 -11.30
C GLN A 193 21.16 1.49 -10.12
N THR A 194 21.28 2.82 -10.07
CA THR A 194 20.69 3.64 -8.99
C THR A 194 19.17 3.51 -8.95
N ILE A 195 18.51 3.63 -10.11
CA ILE A 195 17.06 3.44 -10.25
C ILE A 195 16.66 2.05 -9.77
N HIS A 196 17.37 1.01 -10.23
CA HIS A 196 17.09 -0.37 -9.87
C HIS A 196 17.27 -0.62 -8.37
N TYR A 197 18.33 -0.08 -7.77
CA TYR A 197 18.58 -0.15 -6.33
C TYR A 197 17.45 0.49 -5.51
N ILE A 198 17.01 1.70 -5.89
CA ILE A 198 15.87 2.38 -5.26
C ILE A 198 14.59 1.55 -5.36
N LEU A 199 14.27 1.02 -6.55
CA LEU A 199 13.06 0.21 -6.77
C LEU A 199 13.09 -1.11 -6.00
N CYS A 200 14.27 -1.72 -5.84
CA CYS A 200 14.45 -2.90 -5.00
C CYS A 200 14.27 -2.59 -3.51
N GLY A 201 14.88 -1.52 -3.00
CA GLY A 201 14.68 -1.11 -1.61
C GLY A 201 13.22 -0.76 -1.30
N LEU A 202 12.53 -0.07 -2.21
CA LEU A 202 11.11 0.24 -2.04
C LEU A 202 10.25 -1.04 -2.03
N LYS A 203 10.53 -1.99 -2.94
CA LYS A 203 9.85 -3.28 -2.97
C LYS A 203 10.00 -3.99 -1.63
N ASP A 204 11.23 -4.16 -1.14
CA ASP A 204 11.51 -4.88 0.10
C ASP A 204 10.85 -4.19 1.30
N PHE A 205 10.95 -2.85 1.38
CA PHE A 205 10.29 -2.05 2.41
C PHE A 205 8.77 -2.24 2.43
N LEU A 206 8.13 -2.23 1.25
CA LEU A 206 6.69 -2.42 1.11
C LEU A 206 6.25 -3.86 1.43
N GLU A 207 7.05 -4.87 1.09
CA GLU A 207 6.76 -6.26 1.46
C GLU A 207 6.80 -6.46 2.99
N PHE A 208 7.77 -5.87 3.68
CA PHE A 208 7.80 -5.87 5.15
C PHE A 208 6.64 -5.06 5.74
N THR A 209 6.33 -3.91 5.17
CA THR A 209 5.17 -3.08 5.57
C THR A 209 3.87 -3.88 5.46
N LEU A 210 3.67 -4.60 4.35
CA LEU A 210 2.48 -5.42 4.13
C LEU A 210 2.35 -6.51 5.19
N ARG A 211 3.46 -7.16 5.56
CA ARG A 211 3.47 -8.17 6.64
C ARG A 211 3.13 -7.53 7.98
N ALA A 212 3.71 -6.38 8.31
CA ALA A 212 3.46 -5.68 9.56
C ALA A 212 1.98 -5.24 9.68
N VAL A 213 1.41 -4.66 8.62
CA VAL A 213 0.00 -4.23 8.58
C VAL A 213 -0.97 -5.38 8.77
N ARG A 214 -0.66 -6.59 8.28
CA ARG A 214 -1.49 -7.78 8.47
C ARG A 214 -1.49 -8.35 9.89
N LEU A 215 -0.48 -7.97 10.69
CA LEU A 215 -0.34 -8.41 12.08
C LEU A 215 -0.93 -7.40 13.07
N MET A 216 -1.37 -6.23 12.59
CA MET A 216 -2.03 -5.17 13.35
C MET A 216 -3.55 -5.23 13.23
#